data_AF-A0A1M4XXR2-F1
#
_entry.id   AF-A0A1M4XXR2-F1
#
_cell.length_a   1.000
_cell.length_b   1.000
_cell.length_c   1.000
_cell.angle_alpha   90.00
_cell.angle_beta   90.00
_cell.angle_gamma   90.00
#
_symmetry.space_group_name_H-M   'P 1'
#
loop_
_entity.id
_entity.type
_entity.pdbx_description
1 polymer ?
#
loop_
_entity_poly.entity_id
_entity_poly.type
_entity_poly.pdbx_seq_one_letter_code
_entity_poly.pdbx_strand_id
1 'polypeptide(L)'
;MVEQKDRSRGKKHEVWKPGFDVKECRTEKFLLQKLNYIYDNPVKEKWMLAKDNEAYDHSSCLFYFKKKHRFCEVTHYEEVLDWENMYQ
;
A
#
# COMPACT_ATOMS: atom_id res chain seq x y z
N MET A 1 5.43 -20.73 6.05
CA MET A 1 5.77 -22.18 5.98
C MET A 1 5.46 -22.66 4.58
N VAL A 2 6.31 -23.49 3.97
CA VAL A 2 6.03 -24.05 2.63
C VAL A 2 4.87 -25.04 2.71
N GLU A 3 3.88 -24.92 1.82
CA GLU A 3 2.78 -25.88 1.71
C GLU A 3 3.28 -27.29 1.36
N GLN A 4 2.59 -28.31 1.85
CA GLN A 4 3.03 -29.70 1.70
C GLN A 4 3.15 -30.14 0.24
N LYS A 5 2.23 -29.69 -0.62
CA LYS A 5 2.24 -29.94 -2.07
C LYS A 5 3.45 -29.33 -2.79
N ASP A 6 3.98 -28.23 -2.25
CA ASP A 6 5.11 -27.52 -2.86
C ASP A 6 6.44 -28.07 -2.33
N ARG A 7 6.45 -28.56 -1.07
CA ARG A 7 7.59 -29.30 -0.53
C ARG A 7 7.89 -30.56 -1.33
N SER A 8 6.86 -31.31 -1.75
CA SER A 8 7.06 -32.50 -2.58
C SER A 8 7.65 -32.19 -3.96
N ARG A 9 7.54 -30.94 -4.43
CA ARG A 9 8.17 -30.41 -5.65
C ARG A 9 9.56 -29.80 -5.41
N GLY A 10 10.10 -29.93 -4.21
CA GLY A 10 11.43 -29.41 -3.85
C GLY A 10 11.48 -27.94 -3.43
N LYS A 11 10.33 -27.27 -3.23
CA LYS A 11 10.31 -25.88 -2.73
C LYS A 11 10.81 -25.83 -1.28
N LYS A 12 11.89 -25.06 -1.06
CA LYS A 12 12.56 -24.94 0.26
C LYS A 12 12.04 -23.79 1.12
N HIS A 13 11.64 -22.68 0.49
CA HIS A 13 11.21 -21.46 1.17
C HIS A 13 9.93 -20.90 0.54
N GLU A 14 9.10 -20.30 1.38
CA GLU A 14 7.88 -19.60 0.99
C GLU A 14 7.87 -18.28 1.74
N VAL A 15 8.18 -17.20 1.02
CA VAL A 15 8.21 -15.84 1.55
C VAL A 15 6.83 -15.20 1.46
N TRP A 16 6.06 -15.53 0.43
CA TRP A 16 4.76 -14.95 0.15
C TRP A 16 3.63 -15.81 0.70
N LYS A 17 2.64 -15.17 1.31
CA LYS A 17 1.38 -15.84 1.61
C LYS A 17 0.64 -16.09 0.29
N PRO A 18 0.03 -17.27 0.09
CA PRO A 18 -0.82 -17.50 -1.08
C PRO A 18 -2.01 -16.53 -1.12
N GLY A 19 -2.28 -16.01 -2.32
CA GLY A 19 -3.35 -15.04 -2.54
C GLY A 19 -3.01 -13.62 -2.06
N PHE A 20 -3.90 -12.68 -2.37
CA PHE A 20 -3.82 -11.29 -1.96
C PHE A 20 -5.21 -10.67 -2.00
N ASP A 21 -5.42 -9.64 -1.19
CA ASP A 21 -6.70 -8.93 -1.15
C ASP A 21 -6.72 -7.84 -2.23
N VAL A 22 -7.49 -8.06 -3.29
CA VAL A 22 -7.73 -7.05 -4.33
C VAL A 22 -9.02 -6.31 -4.02
N LYS A 23 -8.95 -4.98 -4.07
CA LYS A 23 -10.11 -4.10 -4.02
C LYS A 23 -9.95 -3.02 -5.08
N GLU A 24 -10.92 -2.97 -5.98
CA GLU A 24 -10.93 -1.97 -7.03
C GLU A 24 -11.35 -0.61 -6.46
N CYS A 25 -10.60 0.43 -6.80
CA CYS A 25 -10.91 1.80 -6.40
C CYS A 25 -11.67 2.51 -7.52
N ARG A 26 -12.99 2.30 -7.56
CA ARG A 26 -13.87 2.87 -8.59
C ARG A 26 -14.29 4.32 -8.36
N THR A 27 -14.01 4.85 -7.17
CA THR A 27 -14.31 6.23 -6.82
C THR A 27 -13.13 6.82 -6.06
N GLU A 28 -12.92 8.11 -6.24
CA GLU A 28 -11.91 8.86 -5.49
C GLU A 28 -12.13 8.72 -3.98
N LYS A 29 -13.38 8.80 -3.52
CA LYS A 29 -13.73 8.62 -2.11
C LYS A 29 -13.20 7.30 -1.55
N PHE A 30 -13.34 6.19 -2.29
CA PHE A 30 -12.84 4.89 -1.85
C PHE A 30 -11.32 4.80 -1.93
N LEU A 31 -10.69 5.39 -2.96
CA LEU A 31 -9.24 5.50 -3.06
C LEU A 31 -8.67 6.22 -1.83
N LEU A 32 -9.20 7.41 -1.51
CA LEU A 32 -8.77 8.22 -0.37
C LEU A 32 -8.96 7.48 0.95
N GLN A 33 -10.06 6.74 1.11
CA GLN A 33 -10.25 5.87 2.27
C GLN A 33 -9.11 4.83 2.40
N LYS A 34 -8.69 4.21 1.30
CA LYS A 34 -7.57 3.24 1.29
C LYS A 34 -6.22 3.90 1.51
N LEU A 35 -5.95 5.06 0.91
CA LEU A 35 -4.73 5.82 1.15
C LEU A 35 -4.58 6.18 2.63
N ASN A 36 -5.63 6.73 3.26
CA ASN A 36 -5.61 7.05 4.69
C ASN A 36 -5.38 5.80 5.55
N TYR A 37 -6.04 4.69 5.23
CA TYR A 37 -5.79 3.42 5.93
C TYR A 37 -4.31 2.98 5.83
N ILE A 38 -3.72 3.04 4.64
CA ILE A 38 -2.31 2.68 4.41
C ILE A 38 -1.37 3.62 5.18
N TYR A 39 -1.64 4.93 5.18
CA TYR A 39 -0.82 5.91 5.88
C TYR A 39 -0.85 5.75 7.40
N ASP A 40 -1.98 5.32 7.94
CA ASP A 40 -2.09 5.10 9.38
C ASP A 40 -1.52 3.74 9.84
N ASN A 41 -1.39 2.75 8.96
CA ASN A 41 -0.92 1.40 9.33
C ASN A 41 0.39 1.39 10.12
N PRO A 42 1.44 2.17 9.75
CA PRO A 42 2.69 2.20 10.50
C PRO A 42 2.53 2.66 11.96
N VAL A 43 1.51 3.46 12.29
CA VAL A 43 1.32 4.05 13.62
C VAL A 43 0.14 3.45 14.39
N LYS A 44 -0.52 2.43 13.85
CA LYS A 44 -1.69 1.80 14.47
C LYS A 44 -1.34 0.55 15.28
N GLU A 45 -1.93 0.49 16.47
CA GLU A 45 -2.03 -0.70 17.33
C GLU A 45 -0.72 -1.46 17.53
N LYS A 46 -0.61 -2.64 16.91
CA LYS A 46 0.46 -3.62 17.10
C LYS A 46 1.75 -3.27 16.35
N TRP A 47 1.71 -2.31 15.43
CA TRP A 47 2.84 -1.98 14.59
C TRP A 47 3.74 -0.94 15.25
N MET A 48 3.21 0.26 15.53
CA MET A 48 3.93 1.36 16.20
C MET A 48 5.34 1.58 15.64
N LEU A 49 5.49 1.50 14.32
CA LEU A 49 6.76 1.56 13.59
C LEU A 49 7.33 2.98 13.47
N ALA A 50 6.51 4.00 13.73
CA ALA A 50 6.89 5.41 13.70
C ALA A 50 6.09 6.22 14.73
N LYS A 51 6.55 7.44 15.02
CA LYS A 51 5.88 8.38 15.94
C LYS A 51 4.60 8.96 15.35
N ASP A 52 4.64 9.27 14.05
CA ASP A 52 3.53 9.76 13.25
C ASP A 52 3.65 9.16 11.84
N ASN A 53 2.58 9.26 11.04
CA ASN A 53 2.51 8.62 9.72
C ASN A 53 3.50 9.23 8.72
N GLU A 54 3.86 10.51 8.86
CA GLU A 54 4.82 11.22 8.00
C GLU A 54 6.27 10.82 8.28
N ALA A 55 6.57 10.41 9.52
CA ALA A 55 7.88 9.92 9.96
C ALA A 55 8.18 8.48 9.51
N TYR A 56 7.21 7.75 8.96
CA TYR A 56 7.48 6.43 8.41
C TYR A 56 8.09 6.52 7.01
N ASP A 57 9.39 6.23 6.94
CA ASP A 57 10.21 6.43 5.74
C ASP A 57 9.77 5.62 4.51
N HIS A 58 9.07 4.50 4.71
CA HIS A 58 8.66 3.58 3.66
C HIS A 58 7.18 3.77 3.24
N SER A 59 6.73 5.03 3.20
CA SER A 59 5.38 5.42 2.77
C SER A 59 5.41 6.70 1.92
N SER A 60 4.43 6.84 1.03
CA SER A 60 4.19 8.07 0.27
C SER A 60 3.52 9.18 1.10
N CYS A 61 3.18 8.92 2.36
CA CYS A 61 2.51 9.86 3.26
C CYS A 61 3.17 11.26 3.27
N LEU A 62 4.51 11.31 3.38
CA LEU A 62 5.27 12.56 3.40
C LEU A 62 5.02 13.44 2.16
N PHE A 63 4.87 12.83 0.98
CA PHE A 63 4.57 13.56 -0.24
C PHE A 63 3.19 14.23 -0.16
N TYR A 64 2.17 13.54 0.35
CA TYR A 64 0.82 14.11 0.43
C TYR A 64 0.72 15.25 1.45
N PHE A 65 1.38 15.11 2.61
CA PHE A 65 1.30 16.11 3.68
C PHE A 65 2.28 17.28 3.54
N LYS A 66 3.48 17.04 3.00
CA LYS A 66 4.56 18.05 2.95
C LYS A 66 5.06 18.35 1.56
N LYS A 67 4.52 17.70 0.52
CA LYS A 67 4.99 17.80 -0.88
C LYS A 67 6.49 17.51 -1.00
N LYS A 68 6.99 16.58 -0.18
CA LYS A 68 8.40 16.14 -0.15
C LYS A 68 8.51 14.69 -0.57
N HIS A 69 9.50 14.41 -1.41
CA HIS A 69 9.95 13.07 -1.73
C HIS A 69 11.03 12.63 -0.74
N ARG A 70 11.18 11.32 -0.57
CA ARG A 70 12.23 10.74 0.27
C ARG A 70 13.17 9.91 -0.58
N PHE A 71 12.95 8.60 -0.65
CA PHE A 71 13.80 7.69 -1.42
C PHE A 71 13.35 7.49 -2.86
N CYS A 72 12.10 7.86 -3.17
CA CYS A 72 11.56 7.82 -4.52
C CYS A 72 10.65 9.02 -4.78
N GLU A 73 10.55 9.37 -6.06
CA GLU A 73 9.54 10.31 -6.54
C GLU A 73 8.16 9.66 -6.49
N VAL A 74 7.15 10.46 -6.18
CA VAL A 74 5.77 10.02 -6.03
C VAL A 74 4.92 10.89 -6.94
N THR A 75 4.22 10.27 -7.89
CA THR A 75 3.22 10.95 -8.72
C THR A 75 1.90 11.01 -7.97
N HIS A 76 1.21 12.16 -8.00
CA HIS A 76 -0.11 12.27 -7.39
C HIS A 76 -1.14 11.44 -8.18
N TYR A 77 -2.11 10.82 -7.51
CA TYR A 77 -3.08 9.96 -8.20
C TYR A 77 -3.94 10.74 -9.21
N GLU A 78 -4.23 12.02 -8.94
CA GLU A 78 -4.99 12.90 -9.85
C GLU A 78 -4.29 13.16 -11.19
N GLU A 79 -2.95 12.97 -11.25
CA GLU A 79 -2.21 13.09 -12.51
C GLU A 79 -2.41 11.86 -13.41
N VAL A 80 -2.87 10.74 -12.84
CA VAL A 80 -2.98 9.45 -13.51
C VAL A 80 -4.42 9.03 -13.74
N LEU A 81 -5.31 9.39 -12.80
CA LEU A 81 -6.69 8.93 -12.78
C LEU A 81 -7.62 10.02 -13.28
N ASP A 82 -8.36 9.68 -14.32
CA ASP A 82 -9.46 10.48 -14.83
C ASP A 82 -10.78 9.86 -14.39
N TRP A 83 -11.27 10.31 -13.24
CA TRP A 83 -12.47 9.73 -12.61
C TRP A 83 -13.72 9.82 -13.48
N GLU A 84 -13.80 10.81 -14.38
CA GLU A 84 -14.97 11.00 -15.25
C GLU A 84 -14.96 10.04 -16.45
N ASN A 85 -13.78 9.63 -16.91
CA ASN A 85 -13.61 8.79 -18.10
C ASN A 85 -13.24 7.33 -17.81
N MET A 86 -12.95 6.96 -16.56
CA MET A 86 -12.51 5.60 -16.21
C MET A 86 -13.56 4.49 -16.35
N TYR A 87 -14.84 4.82 -16.51
CA TYR A 87 -15.94 3.84 -16.54
C TYR A 87 -17.04 4.15 -17.57
N GLN A 88 -16.72 4.92 -18.62
CA GLN A 88 -17.60 5.06 -19.79
C GLN A 88 -17.46 3.86 -20.74
#